data_AF-A0A0C9N0N4-F1
#
_entry.id   AF-A0A0C9N0N4-F1
#
_cell.length_a   1.000
_cell.length_b   1.000
_cell.length_c   1.000
_cell.angle_alpha   90.00
_cell.angle_beta   90.00
_cell.angle_gamma   90.00
#
_symmetry.space_group_name_H-M   'P 1'
#
loop_
_entity.id
_entity.type
_entity.pdbx_description
1 polymer ?
#
loop_
_entity_poly.entity_id
_entity_poly.type
_entity_poly.pdbx_seq_one_letter_code
_entity_poly.pdbx_strand_id
1 'polypeptide(L)'
;MQSAQTELDFINLYLEKLSSKSVRYGEDYMSRTLPSPLRIKRVPVAPVDIEEKATLPLAPIAPTPANTNNTSSDKIQVTIKVLKPSSQFTIGGLSLNDTVHQLKQRIYQQQSSLAANRQRLLIKGKVLADQKTLAELSIQPDAVIHLMVTAAPASTSSTSTSPASSPNVASAASTHTGRFGISAQAEQKLSSPEFWSALEKTLADQVGEADAKLLLNQVKAAFTA
;
A
#
# COMPACT_ATOMS: atom_id res chain seq x y z
N MET A 1 56.47 32.29 -16.17
CA MET A 1 55.86 32.46 -17.51
C MET A 1 55.71 31.12 -18.22
N GLN A 2 56.74 30.25 -18.29
CA GLN A 2 56.61 28.92 -18.92
C GLN A 2 55.55 27.98 -18.27
N SER A 3 55.44 27.96 -16.94
CA SER A 3 54.52 27.04 -16.23
C SER A 3 53.05 27.31 -16.54
N ALA A 4 52.66 28.57 -16.65
CA ALA A 4 51.30 28.96 -17.02
C ALA A 4 50.95 28.53 -18.45
N GLN A 5 51.91 28.57 -19.37
CA GLN A 5 51.71 28.13 -20.74
C GLN A 5 51.50 26.61 -20.81
N THR A 6 52.29 25.84 -20.05
CA THR A 6 52.15 24.37 -19.99
C THR A 6 50.81 23.93 -19.40
N GLU A 7 50.26 24.69 -18.46
CA GLU A 7 48.94 24.42 -17.90
C GLU A 7 47.82 24.68 -18.91
N LEU A 8 47.92 25.76 -19.69
CA LEU A 8 46.96 26.07 -20.76
C LEU A 8 46.95 25.00 -21.85
N ASP A 9 48.12 24.51 -22.25
CA ASP A 9 48.23 23.45 -23.25
C ASP A 9 47.62 22.13 -22.74
N PHE A 10 47.83 21.80 -21.46
CA PHE A 10 47.21 20.64 -20.83
C PHE A 10 45.68 20.76 -20.76
N ILE A 11 45.16 21.94 -20.39
CA ILE A 11 43.72 22.20 -20.33
C ILE A 11 43.09 22.03 -21.71
N ASN A 12 43.71 22.59 -22.75
CA ASN A 12 43.21 22.49 -24.12
C ASN A 12 43.18 21.04 -24.60
N LEU A 13 44.26 20.28 -24.36
CA LEU A 13 44.32 18.86 -24.70
C LEU A 13 43.28 18.03 -23.94
N TYR A 14 43.04 18.35 -22.66
CA TYR A 14 42.06 17.66 -21.84
C TYR A 14 40.62 17.97 -22.28
N LEU A 15 40.32 19.22 -22.64
CA LEU A 15 39.03 19.62 -23.18
C LEU A 15 38.76 18.97 -24.55
N GLU A 16 39.77 18.90 -25.42
CA GLU A 16 39.68 18.19 -26.70
C GLU A 16 39.34 16.71 -26.48
N LYS A 17 40.03 16.06 -25.52
CA LYS A 17 39.76 14.67 -25.13
C LYS A 17 38.34 14.49 -24.58
N LEU A 18 37.85 15.39 -23.73
CA LEU A 18 36.48 15.35 -23.22
C LEU A 18 35.45 15.54 -24.34
N SER A 19 35.70 16.45 -25.28
CA SER A 19 34.78 16.73 -26.39
C SER A 19 34.66 15.57 -27.38
N SER A 20 35.74 14.79 -27.56
CA SER A 20 35.74 13.60 -28.42
C SER A 20 34.90 12.44 -27.84
N LYS A 21 34.55 12.51 -26.55
CA LYS A 21 33.75 11.48 -25.89
C LYS A 21 32.27 11.74 -26.17
N SER A 22 31.69 10.94 -27.06
CA SER A 22 30.25 10.98 -27.29
C SER A 22 29.49 10.68 -25.99
N VAL A 23 28.65 11.62 -25.57
CA VAL A 23 27.70 11.43 -24.47
C VAL A 23 26.46 10.77 -25.05
N ARG A 24 26.20 9.53 -24.66
CA ARG A 24 24.93 8.84 -24.96
C ARG A 24 24.00 9.02 -23.79
N TYR A 25 22.86 9.63 -24.06
CA TYR A 25 21.76 9.67 -23.13
C TYR A 25 20.99 8.35 -23.24
N GLY A 26 20.63 7.75 -22.11
CA GLY A 26 19.70 6.62 -22.09
C GLY A 26 18.32 7.06 -22.59
N GLU A 27 17.46 6.10 -22.95
CA GLU A 27 16.10 6.40 -23.43
C GLU A 27 15.25 7.17 -22.40
N ASP A 28 15.67 7.14 -21.13
CA ASP A 28 15.02 7.83 -20.02
C ASP A 28 15.41 9.33 -19.92
N TYR A 29 16.33 9.81 -20.77
CA TYR A 29 16.77 11.21 -20.73
C TYR A 29 15.73 12.15 -21.31
N MET A 30 14.95 12.75 -20.42
CA MET A 30 14.04 13.84 -20.73
C MET A 30 14.76 15.17 -20.54
N SER A 31 15.18 15.82 -21.65
CA SER A 31 15.63 17.20 -21.59
C SER A 31 14.50 18.08 -21.07
N ARG A 32 14.77 18.94 -20.08
CA ARG A 32 13.75 19.82 -19.50
C ARG A 32 13.35 20.91 -20.50
N THR A 33 12.42 20.58 -21.39
CA THR A 33 11.87 21.51 -22.37
C THR A 33 10.86 22.44 -21.68
N LEU A 34 11.29 23.69 -21.46
CA LEU A 34 10.46 24.90 -21.39
C LEU A 34 9.41 24.96 -20.23
N PRO A 35 8.93 26.16 -19.86
CA PRO A 35 8.27 26.35 -18.58
C PRO A 35 6.96 25.58 -18.53
N SER A 36 6.77 24.87 -17.42
CA SER A 36 5.59 24.04 -17.17
C SER A 36 4.29 24.75 -17.53
N PRO A 37 3.34 24.10 -18.21
CA PRO A 37 2.00 24.65 -18.49
C PRO A 37 1.21 24.98 -17.21
N LEU A 38 1.70 24.55 -16.04
CA LEU A 38 1.16 24.85 -14.71
C LEU A 38 1.58 26.20 -14.13
N ARG A 39 2.23 27.07 -14.92
CA ARG A 39 2.49 28.45 -14.46
C ARG A 39 1.17 29.22 -14.50
N ILE A 40 0.42 29.12 -13.41
CA ILE A 40 -0.76 29.95 -13.14
C ILE A 40 -0.29 31.41 -13.15
N LYS A 41 -0.52 32.13 -14.25
CA LYS A 41 -0.43 33.58 -14.26
C LYS A 41 -1.58 34.07 -13.39
N ARG A 42 -1.32 34.34 -12.11
CA ARG A 42 -2.29 35.00 -11.24
C ARG A 42 -2.54 36.40 -11.81
N VAL A 43 -3.63 36.56 -12.53
CA VAL A 43 -4.20 37.87 -12.85
C VAL A 43 -4.95 38.32 -11.60
N PRO A 44 -4.67 39.52 -11.05
CA PRO A 44 -5.43 40.05 -9.92
C PRO A 44 -6.88 40.27 -10.36
N VAL A 45 -7.83 39.56 -9.73
CA VAL A 45 -9.27 39.75 -9.94
C VAL A 45 -9.73 40.88 -9.02
N ALA A 46 -10.25 41.97 -9.61
CA ALA A 46 -10.96 43.00 -8.86
C ALA A 46 -12.37 42.49 -8.48
N PRO A 47 -12.93 42.86 -7.32
CA PRO A 47 -14.27 42.45 -6.89
C PRO A 47 -15.36 43.35 -7.51
N VAL A 48 -16.64 43.04 -7.22
CA VAL A 48 -17.92 43.79 -7.50
C VAL A 48 -18.72 43.17 -8.65
N ASP A 49 -20.01 42.81 -8.60
CA ASP A 49 -21.10 42.77 -7.59
C ASP A 49 -22.20 41.81 -8.11
N ILE A 50 -23.08 41.34 -7.22
CA ILE A 50 -24.24 40.46 -7.47
C ILE A 50 -25.54 41.28 -7.44
N GLU A 51 -26.40 41.17 -8.46
CA GLU A 51 -27.89 41.32 -8.48
C GLU A 51 -28.37 41.52 -9.95
N GLU A 52 -29.55 41.19 -10.48
CA GLU A 52 -30.79 40.47 -10.12
C GLU A 52 -31.56 40.28 -11.46
N LYS A 53 -32.55 39.37 -11.48
CA LYS A 53 -33.86 39.53 -12.18
C LYS A 53 -34.14 38.75 -13.50
N ALA A 54 -34.79 37.59 -13.28
CA ALA A 54 -35.99 37.01 -13.91
C ALA A 54 -36.26 37.12 -15.43
N THR A 55 -36.62 35.99 -16.08
CA THR A 55 -37.94 35.72 -16.73
C THR A 55 -37.98 34.33 -17.42
N LEU A 56 -38.99 33.51 -17.09
CA LEU A 56 -39.48 32.26 -17.76
C LEU A 56 -40.41 32.62 -18.95
N PRO A 57 -40.73 31.79 -19.98
CA PRO A 57 -41.27 30.40 -19.94
C PRO A 57 -40.80 29.48 -21.12
N LEU A 58 -41.08 28.18 -21.32
CA LEU A 58 -42.34 27.41 -21.49
C LEU A 58 -41.97 25.89 -21.64
N ALA A 59 -42.85 24.96 -21.26
CA ALA A 59 -42.66 23.49 -21.08
C ALA A 59 -42.71 22.63 -22.40
N PRO A 60 -42.89 21.27 -22.43
CA PRO A 60 -42.51 20.13 -21.56
C PRO A 60 -41.93 18.88 -22.34
N ILE A 61 -40.88 18.16 -21.88
CA ILE A 61 -40.53 16.82 -22.43
C ILE A 61 -39.98 15.88 -21.32
N ALA A 62 -40.41 14.62 -21.40
CA ALA A 62 -40.26 13.46 -20.49
C ALA A 62 -38.91 13.19 -19.80
N PRO A 63 -38.90 12.43 -18.67
CA PRO A 63 -37.66 11.97 -18.04
C PRO A 63 -37.07 10.77 -18.80
N THR A 64 -36.09 11.04 -19.66
CA THR A 64 -35.10 10.04 -20.09
C THR A 64 -33.95 10.02 -19.09
N PRO A 65 -33.69 8.92 -18.36
CA PRO A 65 -32.42 8.74 -17.67
C PRO A 65 -31.35 8.38 -18.71
N ALA A 66 -30.75 9.38 -19.32
CA ALA A 66 -29.51 9.25 -20.04
C ALA A 66 -28.52 10.26 -19.47
N ASN A 67 -27.70 9.82 -18.52
CA ASN A 67 -26.36 10.39 -18.41
C ASN A 67 -25.32 9.28 -18.53
N THR A 68 -24.90 9.16 -19.78
CA THR A 68 -23.69 8.54 -20.30
C THR A 68 -22.47 8.99 -19.50
N ASN A 69 -22.18 8.31 -18.40
CA ASN A 69 -20.84 8.34 -17.84
C ASN A 69 -20.01 7.31 -18.60
N ASN A 70 -19.44 7.81 -19.68
CA ASN A 70 -18.29 7.29 -20.41
C ASN A 70 -17.30 6.60 -19.45
N THR A 71 -17.44 5.28 -19.27
CA THR A 71 -16.42 4.45 -18.63
C THR A 71 -15.34 4.15 -19.67
N SER A 72 -14.70 5.19 -20.20
CA SER A 72 -13.39 5.05 -20.81
C SER A 72 -12.49 4.52 -19.71
N SER A 73 -12.10 3.27 -19.87
CA SER A 73 -11.32 2.48 -18.93
C SER A 73 -9.93 3.08 -18.76
N ASP A 74 -9.83 4.15 -17.97
CA ASP A 74 -8.56 4.74 -17.57
C ASP A 74 -7.99 3.85 -16.46
N LYS A 75 -7.53 2.68 -16.89
CA LYS A 75 -6.95 1.63 -16.06
C LYS A 75 -5.51 2.01 -15.82
N ILE A 76 -5.24 2.40 -14.60
CA ILE A 76 -3.92 2.79 -14.12
C ILE A 76 -3.19 1.56 -13.59
N GLN A 77 -1.88 1.54 -13.80
CA GLN A 77 -0.95 0.62 -13.16
C GLN A 77 -0.17 1.34 -12.07
N VAL A 78 0.04 0.64 -10.95
CA VAL A 78 0.72 1.18 -9.78
C VAL A 78 1.75 0.17 -9.28
N THR A 79 2.95 0.66 -8.93
CA THR A 79 4.01 -0.18 -8.39
C THR A 79 4.00 -0.14 -6.87
N ILE A 80 3.98 -1.30 -6.21
CA ILE A 80 3.98 -1.41 -4.75
C ILE A 80 5.30 -1.97 -4.27
N LYS A 81 6.03 -1.19 -3.47
CA LYS A 81 7.27 -1.57 -2.81
C LYS A 81 6.98 -1.94 -1.35
N VAL A 82 7.06 -3.23 -1.04
CA VAL A 82 7.01 -3.77 0.32
C VAL A 82 8.35 -3.51 1.00
N LEU A 83 8.34 -2.88 2.18
CA LEU A 83 9.57 -2.54 2.92
C LEU A 83 10.10 -3.69 3.80
N LYS A 84 9.22 -4.58 4.27
CA LYS A 84 9.57 -5.64 5.22
C LYS A 84 8.76 -6.91 4.90
N PRO A 85 9.31 -7.89 4.18
CA PRO A 85 10.62 -7.92 3.48
C PRO A 85 10.65 -7.00 2.24
N SER A 86 11.85 -6.64 1.77
CA SER A 86 12.02 -5.83 0.55
C SER A 86 11.55 -6.62 -0.69
N SER A 87 10.36 -6.32 -1.18
CA SER A 87 9.77 -6.95 -2.36
C SER A 87 8.97 -5.90 -3.13
N GLN A 88 8.78 -6.10 -4.42
CA GLN A 88 7.95 -5.19 -5.21
C GLN A 88 7.09 -5.96 -6.21
N PHE A 89 5.90 -5.44 -6.48
CA PHE A 89 5.00 -6.00 -7.48
C PHE A 89 4.10 -4.89 -8.05
N THR A 90 3.58 -5.11 -9.24
CA THR A 90 2.71 -4.16 -9.94
C THR A 90 1.25 -4.60 -9.85
N ILE A 91 0.36 -3.65 -9.61
CA ILE A 91 -1.09 -3.87 -9.65
C ILE A 91 -1.64 -3.08 -10.83
N GLY A 92 -2.20 -3.80 -11.80
CA GLY A 92 -2.90 -3.22 -12.94
C GLY A 92 -4.42 -3.24 -12.77
N GLY A 93 -5.10 -2.46 -13.61
CA GLY A 93 -6.56 -2.48 -13.72
C GLY A 93 -7.28 -1.71 -12.60
N LEU A 94 -6.61 -0.76 -11.98
CA LEU A 94 -7.19 0.17 -11.00
C LEU A 94 -7.77 1.37 -11.74
N SER A 95 -8.89 1.91 -11.27
CA SER A 95 -9.46 3.16 -11.77
C SER A 95 -9.12 4.32 -10.84
N LEU A 96 -9.01 5.54 -11.38
CA LEU A 96 -8.80 6.76 -10.58
C LEU A 96 -9.87 6.94 -9.49
N ASN A 97 -11.08 6.46 -9.74
CA ASN A 97 -12.20 6.50 -8.81
C ASN A 97 -12.14 5.44 -7.71
N ASP A 98 -11.23 4.46 -7.81
CA ASP A 98 -11.12 3.42 -6.79
C ASP A 98 -10.59 4.00 -5.47
N THR A 99 -10.95 3.33 -4.38
CA THR A 99 -10.54 3.69 -3.03
C THR A 99 -9.25 2.99 -2.63
N VAL A 100 -8.54 3.57 -1.66
CA VAL A 100 -7.38 2.92 -1.04
C VAL A 100 -7.77 1.56 -0.41
N HIS A 101 -9.00 1.42 0.08
CA HIS A 101 -9.51 0.13 0.55
C HIS A 101 -9.52 -0.95 -0.55
N GLN A 102 -10.03 -0.63 -1.74
CA GLN A 102 -10.00 -1.57 -2.88
C GLN A 102 -8.57 -1.92 -3.30
N LEU A 103 -7.66 -0.95 -3.27
CA LEU A 103 -6.23 -1.19 -3.50
C LEU A 103 -5.65 -2.17 -2.47
N LYS A 104 -5.96 -2.01 -1.18
CA LYS A 104 -5.53 -2.94 -0.11
C LYS A 104 -6.07 -4.36 -0.31
N GLN A 105 -7.31 -4.49 -0.79
CA GLN A 105 -7.88 -5.79 -1.14
C GLN A 105 -7.15 -6.43 -2.33
N ARG A 106 -6.80 -5.66 -3.37
CA ARG A 106 -6.00 -6.15 -4.50
C ARG A 106 -4.60 -6.58 -4.07
N ILE A 107 -3.98 -5.83 -3.15
CA ILE A 107 -2.71 -6.21 -2.53
C ILE A 107 -2.84 -7.54 -1.78
N TYR A 108 -3.91 -7.72 -1.00
CA TYR A 108 -4.14 -8.97 -0.27
C TYR A 108 -4.31 -10.17 -1.22
N GLN A 109 -5.00 -9.97 -2.35
CA GLN A 109 -5.17 -11.01 -3.37
C GLN A 109 -3.87 -11.39 -4.08
N GLN A 110 -3.03 -10.41 -4.41
CA GLN A 110 -1.76 -10.63 -5.10
C GLN A 110 -0.66 -11.12 -4.17
N GLN A 111 -0.65 -10.63 -2.93
CA GLN A 111 0.36 -10.93 -1.93
C GLN A 111 -0.32 -11.38 -0.64
N SER A 112 -0.64 -12.68 -0.61
CA SER A 112 -1.38 -13.40 0.46
C SER A 112 -0.81 -13.20 1.88
N SER A 113 0.44 -12.74 2.00
CA SER A 113 1.11 -12.53 3.29
C SER A 113 0.63 -11.30 4.09
N LEU A 114 -0.14 -10.38 3.49
CA LEU A 114 -0.45 -9.08 4.10
C LEU A 114 -1.96 -8.84 4.24
N ALA A 115 -2.54 -9.22 5.38
CA ALA A 115 -3.95 -8.94 5.69
C ALA A 115 -4.27 -7.44 5.58
N ALA A 116 -5.35 -7.07 4.87
CA ALA A 116 -5.71 -5.67 4.54
C ALA A 116 -5.71 -4.70 5.74
N ASN A 117 -6.05 -5.20 6.93
CA ASN A 117 -6.07 -4.42 8.17
C ASN A 117 -4.65 -4.01 8.65
N ARG A 118 -3.62 -4.81 8.36
CA ARG A 118 -2.22 -4.57 8.76
C ARG A 118 -1.40 -3.80 7.71
N GLN A 119 -2.03 -3.42 6.59
CA GLN A 119 -1.37 -2.72 5.50
C GLN A 119 -1.37 -1.21 5.76
N ARG A 120 -0.18 -0.61 5.83
CA ARG A 120 0.01 0.85 5.83
C ARG A 120 0.66 1.27 4.51
N LEU A 121 -0.09 2.03 3.71
CA LEU A 121 0.35 2.51 2.40
C LEU A 121 0.86 3.96 2.54
N LEU A 122 2.00 4.25 1.91
CA LEU A 122 2.65 5.56 1.92
C LEU A 122 3.00 6.00 0.50
N ILE A 123 2.67 7.23 0.15
CA ILE A 123 3.06 7.88 -1.12
C ILE A 123 3.77 9.19 -0.81
N LYS A 124 4.99 9.37 -1.33
CA LYS A 124 5.78 10.61 -1.12
C LYS A 124 5.87 11.04 0.37
N GLY A 125 5.95 10.06 1.27
CA GLY A 125 5.97 10.29 2.73
C GLY A 125 4.60 10.53 3.38
N LYS A 126 3.51 10.61 2.61
CA LYS A 126 2.14 10.75 3.14
C LYS A 126 1.49 9.38 3.30
N VAL A 127 1.00 9.09 4.50
CA VAL A 127 0.23 7.87 4.79
C VAL A 127 -1.15 7.99 4.17
N LEU A 128 -1.57 6.95 3.47
CA LEU A 128 -2.90 6.87 2.86
C LEU A 128 -3.90 6.30 3.86
N ALA A 129 -5.06 6.94 3.94
CA ALA A 129 -6.22 6.44 4.67
C ALA A 129 -7.19 5.74 3.70
N ASP A 130 -7.94 4.76 4.21
CA ASP A 130 -8.84 3.92 3.40
C ASP A 130 -9.97 4.67 2.71
N GLN A 131 -10.34 5.83 3.26
CA GLN A 131 -11.42 6.70 2.77
C GLN A 131 -10.98 7.63 1.62
N LYS A 132 -9.70 7.64 1.24
CA LYS A 132 -9.18 8.46 0.13
C LYS A 132 -9.31 7.70 -1.20
N THR A 133 -9.68 8.40 -2.26
CA THR A 133 -9.68 7.86 -3.63
C THR A 133 -8.30 8.04 -4.28
N LEU A 134 -7.99 7.20 -5.27
CA LEU A 134 -6.71 7.27 -5.98
C LEU A 134 -6.56 8.61 -6.75
N ALA A 135 -7.67 9.16 -7.24
CA ALA A 135 -7.73 10.48 -7.90
C ALA A 135 -7.28 11.61 -6.97
N GLU A 136 -7.74 11.64 -5.71
CA GLU A 136 -7.40 12.71 -4.76
C GLU A 136 -5.92 12.65 -4.33
N LEU A 137 -5.30 11.48 -4.48
CA LEU A 137 -3.90 11.24 -4.14
C LEU A 137 -2.93 11.60 -5.28
N SER A 138 -3.45 12.17 -6.38
CA SER A 138 -2.67 12.56 -7.57
C SER A 138 -1.76 11.41 -8.04
N ILE A 139 -2.30 10.19 -8.01
CA ILE A 139 -1.60 8.98 -8.41
C ILE A 139 -1.42 9.05 -9.93
N GLN A 140 -0.18 9.24 -10.34
CA GLN A 140 0.23 9.15 -11.74
C GLN A 140 0.20 7.67 -12.18
N PRO A 141 0.01 7.39 -13.48
CA PRO A 141 0.34 6.09 -14.02
C PRO A 141 1.78 5.76 -13.64
N ASP A 142 1.96 4.55 -13.09
CA ASP A 142 3.24 4.03 -12.60
C ASP A 142 3.78 4.67 -11.31
N ALA A 143 2.92 5.33 -10.53
CA ALA A 143 3.32 5.82 -9.21
C ALA A 143 3.81 4.67 -8.30
N VAL A 144 4.83 4.97 -7.49
CA VAL A 144 5.38 4.03 -6.51
C VAL A 144 4.73 4.27 -5.14
N ILE A 145 4.13 3.21 -4.59
CA ILE A 145 3.55 3.20 -3.25
C ILE A 145 4.39 2.30 -2.35
N HIS A 146 4.77 2.82 -1.19
CA HIS A 146 5.48 2.07 -0.18
C HIS A 146 4.48 1.38 0.75
N LEU A 147 4.58 0.06 0.87
CA LEU A 147 3.77 -0.76 1.77
C LEU A 147 4.59 -1.18 2.99
N MET A 148 4.06 -0.85 4.16
CA MET A 148 4.58 -1.29 5.45
C MET A 148 3.56 -2.19 6.14
N VAL A 149 4.05 -3.25 6.77
CA VAL A 149 3.26 -4.14 7.63
C VAL A 149 3.35 -3.61 9.05
N THR A 150 2.22 -3.24 9.64
CA THR A 150 2.18 -2.97 11.08
C THR A 150 1.86 -4.26 11.84
N ALA A 151 2.61 -4.54 12.90
CA ALA A 151 2.22 -5.54 13.88
C ALA A 151 0.82 -5.18 14.41
N ALA A 152 -0.02 -6.17 14.67
CA ALA A 152 -1.43 -5.98 15.01
C ALA A 152 -1.61 -4.86 16.05
N PRO A 153 -2.52 -3.89 15.84
CA PRO A 153 -2.90 -3.01 16.92
C PRO A 153 -3.57 -3.87 17.99
N ALA A 154 -2.95 -3.99 19.17
CA ALA A 154 -3.71 -4.20 20.38
C ALA A 154 -4.75 -3.08 20.43
N SER A 155 -6.01 -3.47 20.52
CA SER A 155 -7.20 -2.61 20.54
C SER A 155 -7.01 -1.37 21.42
N THR A 156 -6.63 -0.24 20.82
CA THR A 156 -6.72 1.08 21.45
C THR A 156 -8.09 1.66 21.09
N SER A 157 -9.05 1.39 21.96
CA SER A 157 -10.35 2.06 22.01
C SER A 157 -10.18 3.42 22.70
N SER A 158 -10.34 4.49 21.93
CA SER A 158 -10.61 5.86 22.38
C SER A 158 -11.85 6.30 21.57
N THR A 159 -12.96 6.84 22.05
CA THR A 159 -13.28 7.74 23.18
C THR A 159 -14.82 7.84 23.24
N SER A 160 -15.45 7.88 24.42
CA SER A 160 -16.50 8.88 24.71
C SER A 160 -16.79 8.97 26.21
N THR A 161 -16.76 10.21 26.68
CA THR A 161 -17.00 10.71 28.03
C THR A 161 -18.50 10.86 28.31
N SER A 162 -19.01 10.26 29.39
CA SER A 162 -20.04 10.84 30.27
C SER A 162 -20.22 10.03 31.57
N PRO A 163 -20.60 10.66 32.69
CA PRO A 163 -20.48 10.10 34.04
C PRO A 163 -21.80 9.54 34.60
N ALA A 164 -21.66 8.76 35.69
CA ALA A 164 -22.66 8.34 36.67
C ALA A 164 -23.61 7.19 36.28
N SER A 165 -23.41 6.02 36.92
CA SER A 165 -24.42 5.25 37.69
C SER A 165 -23.83 3.92 38.18
N SER A 166 -23.52 3.88 39.49
CA SER A 166 -23.59 2.78 40.48
C SER A 166 -23.13 1.32 40.19
N PRO A 167 -22.60 0.61 41.22
CA PRO A 167 -21.91 -0.67 41.07
C PRO A 167 -22.87 -1.87 41.19
N ASN A 168 -22.68 -2.90 40.36
CA ASN A 168 -23.31 -4.21 40.57
C ASN A 168 -22.40 -5.37 40.13
N VAL A 169 -21.82 -6.01 41.15
CA VAL A 169 -21.54 -7.44 41.36
C VAL A 169 -21.25 -8.34 40.14
N ALA A 170 -20.00 -8.83 40.11
CA ALA A 170 -19.50 -10.14 39.69
C ALA A 170 -20.00 -10.76 38.35
N SER A 171 -19.09 -10.92 37.39
CA SER A 171 -18.44 -12.21 37.14
C SER A 171 -17.50 -12.09 35.94
N ALA A 172 -16.20 -12.16 36.22
CA ALA A 172 -15.15 -12.22 35.22
C ALA A 172 -15.17 -13.61 34.55
N ALA A 173 -15.74 -13.71 33.35
CA ALA A 173 -15.45 -14.82 32.45
C ALA A 173 -14.16 -14.49 31.68
N SER A 174 -13.04 -14.65 32.39
CA SER A 174 -11.71 -14.77 31.83
C SER A 174 -11.75 -15.82 30.73
N THR A 175 -11.61 -15.41 29.47
CA THR A 175 -11.24 -16.35 28.40
C THR A 175 -9.85 -16.83 28.77
N HIS A 176 -9.77 -18.01 29.37
CA HIS A 176 -8.51 -18.67 29.66
C HIS A 176 -7.83 -18.87 28.30
N THR A 177 -6.78 -18.11 28.05
CA THR A 177 -5.72 -18.52 27.14
C THR A 177 -4.93 -19.56 27.91
N GLY A 178 -4.91 -20.80 27.43
CA GLY A 178 -4.11 -21.85 28.04
C GLY A 178 -2.61 -21.52 28.01
N ARG A 179 -1.78 -22.40 28.56
CA ARG A 179 -0.32 -22.24 28.81
C ARG A 179 0.47 -21.65 27.62
N PHE A 180 -0.04 -21.79 26.40
CA PHE A 180 0.60 -21.34 25.16
C PHE A 180 -0.17 -20.25 24.37
N GLY A 181 -1.15 -19.58 24.95
CA GLY A 181 -1.89 -18.50 24.26
C GLY A 181 -2.85 -18.99 23.16
N ILE A 182 -3.07 -20.29 23.08
CA ILE A 182 -3.96 -20.96 22.13
C ILE A 182 -5.34 -21.18 22.74
N SER A 183 -6.36 -21.26 21.89
CA SER A 183 -7.74 -21.51 22.33
C SER A 183 -7.86 -22.92 22.94
N ALA A 184 -8.73 -23.08 23.95
CA ALA A 184 -8.98 -24.38 24.59
C ALA A 184 -9.35 -25.50 23.59
N GLN A 185 -9.99 -25.13 22.48
CA GLN A 185 -10.32 -26.05 21.39
C GLN A 185 -9.08 -26.55 20.64
N ALA A 186 -8.06 -25.70 20.46
CA ALA A 186 -6.81 -26.09 19.82
C ALA A 186 -5.98 -27.02 20.73
N GLU A 187 -5.98 -26.80 22.05
CA GLU A 187 -5.34 -27.70 23.02
C GLU A 187 -5.97 -29.10 23.02
N GLN A 188 -7.31 -29.19 22.92
CA GLN A 188 -8.00 -30.47 22.80
C GLN A 188 -7.62 -31.23 21.52
N LYS A 189 -7.40 -30.50 20.41
CA LYS A 189 -6.95 -31.10 19.14
C LYS A 189 -5.49 -31.57 19.20
N LEU A 190 -4.62 -30.82 19.88
CA LEU A 190 -3.23 -31.20 20.12
C LEU A 190 -3.11 -32.41 21.06
N SER A 191 -4.07 -32.59 21.98
CA SER A 191 -4.15 -33.77 22.84
C SER A 191 -4.75 -35.00 22.13
N SER A 192 -5.31 -34.85 20.92
CA SER A 192 -5.94 -35.95 20.20
C SER A 192 -4.90 -36.81 19.46
N PRO A 193 -4.92 -38.15 19.61
CA PRO A 193 -3.98 -39.05 18.92
C PRO A 193 -4.18 -39.07 17.40
N GLU A 194 -5.41 -38.88 16.94
CA GLU A 194 -5.78 -38.79 15.52
C GLU A 194 -5.05 -37.67 14.78
N PHE A 195 -4.88 -36.52 15.43
CA PHE A 195 -4.15 -35.39 14.86
C PHE A 195 -2.68 -35.74 14.59
N TRP A 196 -2.03 -36.40 15.55
CA TRP A 196 -0.62 -36.79 15.41
C TRP A 196 -0.42 -37.88 14.35
N SER A 197 -1.35 -38.83 14.24
CA SER A 197 -1.33 -39.86 13.19
C SER A 197 -1.54 -39.26 11.79
N ALA A 198 -2.44 -38.29 11.65
CA ALA A 198 -2.65 -37.57 10.39
C ALA A 198 -1.42 -36.75 10.00
N LEU A 199 -0.81 -36.05 10.97
CA LEU A 199 0.39 -35.24 10.76
C LEU A 199 1.59 -36.12 10.37
N GLU A 200 1.78 -37.27 11.02
CA GLU A 200 2.82 -38.23 10.68
C GLU A 200 2.67 -38.73 9.24
N LYS A 201 1.45 -39.08 8.82
CA LYS A 201 1.17 -39.52 7.45
C LYS A 201 1.48 -38.44 6.42
N THR A 202 1.14 -37.18 6.71
CA THR A 202 1.47 -36.05 5.83
C THR A 202 2.96 -35.77 5.79
N LEU A 203 3.68 -35.87 6.91
CA LEU A 203 5.13 -35.67 6.93
C LEU A 203 5.87 -36.80 6.22
N ALA A 204 5.43 -38.04 6.38
CA ALA A 204 6.03 -39.20 5.73
C ALA A 204 5.97 -39.09 4.19
N ASP A 205 4.89 -38.51 3.65
CA ASP A 205 4.72 -38.27 2.21
C ASP A 205 5.64 -37.17 1.65
N GLN A 206 6.07 -36.22 2.50
CA GLN A 206 6.87 -35.06 2.08
C GLN A 206 8.38 -35.20 2.34
N VAL A 207 8.76 -35.86 3.44
CA VAL A 207 10.16 -35.88 3.94
C VAL A 207 10.68 -37.31 4.15
N GLY A 208 9.82 -38.33 4.06
CA GLY A 208 10.18 -39.72 4.32
C GLY A 208 9.97 -40.13 5.77
N GLU A 209 9.73 -41.43 5.99
CA GLU A 209 9.20 -41.98 7.24
C GLU A 209 10.15 -41.85 8.45
N ALA A 210 11.46 -41.88 8.20
CA ALA A 210 12.48 -41.78 9.26
C ALA A 210 12.58 -40.35 9.81
N ASP A 211 12.62 -39.36 8.92
CA ASP A 211 12.74 -37.95 9.28
C ASP A 211 11.42 -37.40 9.86
N ALA A 212 10.27 -37.90 9.37
CA ALA A 212 8.96 -37.60 9.92
C ALA A 212 8.86 -37.93 11.41
N LYS A 213 9.33 -39.11 11.82
CA LYS A 213 9.30 -39.57 13.22
C LYS A 213 10.22 -38.74 14.12
N LEU A 214 11.38 -38.32 13.61
CA LEU A 214 12.33 -37.50 14.35
C LEU A 214 11.75 -36.10 14.62
N LEU A 215 11.17 -35.46 13.60
CA LEU A 215 10.52 -34.17 13.72
C LEU A 215 9.31 -34.21 14.65
N LEU A 216 8.48 -35.26 14.56
CA LEU A 216 7.32 -35.42 15.43
C LEU A 216 7.72 -35.53 16.90
N ASN A 217 8.78 -36.29 17.20
CA ASN A 217 9.29 -36.43 18.56
C ASN A 217 9.86 -35.11 19.11
N GLN A 218 10.55 -34.32 18.28
CA GLN A 218 11.01 -32.99 18.69
C GLN A 218 9.85 -32.04 18.98
N VAL A 219 8.81 -32.03 18.14
CA VAL A 219 7.63 -31.18 18.34
C VAL A 219 6.87 -31.60 19.60
N LYS A 220 6.70 -32.90 19.85
CA LYS A 220 6.08 -33.41 21.08
C LYS A 220 6.90 -33.07 22.33
N ALA A 221 8.23 -33.18 22.27
CA ALA A 221 9.12 -32.79 23.36
C ALA A 221 9.02 -31.28 23.67
N ALA A 222 8.96 -30.43 22.64
CA ALA A 222 8.80 -28.98 22.80
C ALA A 222 7.45 -28.58 23.42
N PHE A 223 6.43 -29.43 23.28
CA PHE A 223 5.09 -29.20 23.86
C PHE A 223 4.96 -29.70 25.30
N THR A 224 5.87 -30.56 25.75
CA THR A 224 5.84 -31.21 27.07
C THR A 224 6.84 -30.61 28.06
N ALA A 225 7.89 -29.95 27.57
CA ALA A 225 8.80 -29.11 28.36
C ALA A 225 8.10 -27.81 28.82
#